data_AF-A0A921SWA8-F1
#
_entry.id   AF-A0A921SWA8-F1
#
_cell.length_a   1.000
_cell.length_b   1.000
_cell.length_c   1.000
_cell.angle_alpha   90.00
_cell.angle_beta   90.00
_cell.angle_gamma   90.00
#
_symmetry.space_group_name_H-M   'P 1'
#
loop_
_entity.id
_entity.type
_entity.pdbx_description
1 polymer ?
#
loop_
_entity_poly.entity_id
_entity_poly.type
_entity_poly.pdbx_seq_one_letter_code
_entity_poly.pdbx_strand_id
1 'polypeptide(L)'
;MNGFQGADPEALRHQGAAVASGAGRIEDLALRLGALIESVAWTGPDADSFRADWSARVRPGLLERGEHLRSEARALNAHGEEQDRASAPGTDGASAPGRPAADAAPSPGSGPSAAMSAPPPGSGPPPASGPSAAPPASPGHTLGGAGSETVGLRLMAASTPLASAAEVSESIGEGDLAFPETGMELSPPETAHTVRVDADHELAPDGAEEPFGLDADGAPLELAPDTAYDVGDHGTYYTDGEGRISYVEATGGGEEMNPNLREVLPETTYHVNESTYYRTDELGRTEHMYVPDVIVDREMARSQSIQSKIAERWDMAGDGTSEPVEFNAGHVLARQLGGIREEINYTRQWDEVNQARSGQDTIYSYESLMADGITDEGRSYSYETLVTWGDEQPSGVGPEHDSAPWEYVPEGYDVRIHEDGEQIVDAHLPNYPEGARFPD
;
A
#
# COMPACT_ATOMS: atom_id res chain seq x y z
N MET A 1 10.47 0.34 36.76
CA MET A 1 11.73 -0.45 36.72
C MET A 1 12.47 -0.02 35.48
N ASN A 2 13.68 0.54 35.61
CA ASN A 2 14.48 1.00 34.46
C ASN A 2 15.11 -0.21 33.77
N GLY A 3 14.44 -0.72 32.75
CA GLY A 3 14.99 -1.72 31.81
C GLY A 3 15.83 -1.03 30.75
N PHE A 4 16.98 -1.63 30.44
CA PHE A 4 17.90 -1.22 29.39
C PHE A 4 17.17 -1.04 28.04
N GLN A 5 17.32 0.14 27.41
CA GLN A 5 16.71 0.48 26.12
C GLN A 5 17.75 0.25 25.01
N GLY A 6 17.54 -0.76 24.19
CA GLY A 6 18.39 -1.06 23.03
C GLY A 6 17.61 -1.82 21.97
N ALA A 7 17.93 -1.58 20.70
CA ALA A 7 17.36 -2.37 19.60
C ALA A 7 17.93 -3.81 19.63
N ASP A 8 17.17 -4.79 19.14
CA ASP A 8 17.64 -6.17 18.99
C ASP A 8 18.56 -6.28 17.74
N PRO A 9 19.86 -6.57 17.89
CA PRO A 9 20.80 -6.64 16.77
C PRO A 9 20.50 -7.75 15.78
N GLU A 10 19.91 -8.87 16.23
CA GLU A 10 19.54 -9.99 15.36
C GLU A 10 18.31 -9.62 14.52
N ALA A 11 17.32 -8.96 15.13
CA ALA A 11 16.16 -8.44 14.41
C ALA A 11 16.55 -7.39 13.37
N LEU A 12 17.50 -6.49 13.68
CA LEU A 12 18.01 -5.49 12.72
C LEU A 12 18.71 -6.14 11.52
N ARG A 13 19.52 -7.18 11.74
CA ARG A 13 20.16 -7.94 10.66
C ARG A 13 19.16 -8.69 9.81
N HIS A 14 18.15 -9.30 10.44
CA HIS A 14 17.07 -9.99 9.73
C HIS A 14 16.30 -9.01 8.83
N GLN A 15 15.90 -7.86 9.36
CA GLN A 15 15.23 -6.81 8.59
C GLN A 15 16.12 -6.29 7.44
N GLY A 16 17.40 -6.04 7.71
CA GLY A 16 18.36 -5.62 6.68
C GLY A 16 18.49 -6.64 5.53
N ALA A 17 18.47 -7.94 5.83
CA ALA A 17 18.48 -8.99 4.82
C ALA A 17 17.18 -9.03 3.99
N ALA A 18 16.02 -8.87 4.64
CA ALA A 18 14.74 -8.82 3.97
C ALA A 18 14.65 -7.62 3.00
N VAL A 19 15.05 -6.43 3.45
CA VAL A 19 15.09 -5.20 2.63
C VAL A 19 16.06 -5.35 1.46
N ALA A 20 17.25 -5.93 1.68
CA ALA A 20 18.21 -6.19 0.60
C ALA A 20 17.68 -7.18 -0.45
N SER A 21 16.94 -8.21 -0.02
CA SER A 21 16.27 -9.15 -0.92
C SER A 21 15.17 -8.46 -1.74
N GLY A 22 14.36 -7.61 -1.11
CA GLY A 22 13.35 -6.79 -1.79
C GLY A 22 13.94 -5.88 -2.86
N ALA A 23 15.05 -5.19 -2.54
CA ALA A 23 15.77 -4.39 -3.52
C ALA A 23 16.26 -5.21 -4.73
N GLY A 24 16.72 -6.45 -4.50
CA GLY A 24 17.08 -7.37 -5.58
C GLY A 24 15.90 -7.72 -6.49
N ARG A 25 14.71 -7.98 -5.91
CA ARG A 25 13.51 -8.28 -6.68
C ARG A 25 13.07 -7.13 -7.57
N ILE A 26 13.18 -5.88 -7.11
CA ILE A 26 12.87 -4.68 -7.92
C ILE A 26 13.78 -4.60 -9.15
N GLU A 27 15.07 -4.89 -9.00
CA GLU A 27 16.00 -4.87 -10.12
C GLU A 27 15.77 -6.01 -11.11
N ASP A 28 15.52 -7.21 -10.60
CA ASP A 28 15.18 -8.36 -11.44
C ASP A 28 13.89 -8.10 -12.22
N LEU A 29 12.90 -7.46 -11.60
CA LEU A 29 11.66 -7.05 -12.25
C LEU A 29 11.94 -6.01 -13.34
N ALA A 30 12.73 -4.97 -13.06
CA ALA A 30 13.10 -3.96 -14.04
C ALA A 30 13.85 -4.57 -15.24
N LEU A 31 14.69 -5.59 -15.02
CA LEU A 31 15.36 -6.33 -16.10
C LEU A 31 14.37 -7.17 -16.93
N ARG A 32 13.47 -7.90 -16.28
CA ARG A 32 12.45 -8.73 -16.94
C ARG A 32 11.48 -7.90 -17.77
N LEU A 33 10.98 -6.80 -17.21
CA LEU A 33 10.12 -5.85 -17.92
C LEU A 33 10.83 -5.23 -19.11
N GLY A 34 12.09 -4.80 -18.95
CA GLY A 34 12.88 -4.30 -20.08
C GLY A 34 13.01 -5.31 -21.21
N ALA A 35 13.29 -6.58 -20.90
CA ALA A 35 13.36 -7.64 -21.90
C ALA A 35 12.01 -7.93 -22.57
N LEU A 36 10.92 -7.91 -21.79
CA LEU A 36 9.56 -8.11 -22.29
C LEU A 36 9.17 -7.00 -23.27
N ILE A 37 9.38 -5.74 -22.89
CA ILE A 37 9.07 -4.55 -23.70
C ILE A 37 9.81 -4.57 -25.05
N GLU A 38 11.06 -5.04 -25.06
CA GLU A 38 11.86 -5.18 -26.29
C GLU A 38 11.44 -6.41 -27.14
N SER A 39 10.86 -7.44 -26.52
CA SER A 39 10.48 -8.68 -27.22
C SER A 39 9.18 -8.59 -28.02
N VAL A 40 8.29 -7.65 -27.67
CA VAL A 40 6.98 -7.51 -28.30
C VAL A 40 7.11 -6.82 -29.65
N ALA A 41 6.57 -7.45 -30.70
CA ALA A 41 6.53 -6.92 -32.06
C ALA A 41 5.46 -5.81 -32.21
N TRP A 42 5.64 -4.72 -31.46
CA TRP A 42 4.79 -3.53 -31.47
C TRP A 42 5.57 -2.33 -32.02
N THR A 43 5.05 -1.70 -33.07
CA THR A 43 5.73 -0.62 -33.81
C THR A 43 4.77 0.52 -34.10
N GLY A 44 5.26 1.77 -34.06
CA GLY A 44 4.47 2.98 -34.25
C GLY A 44 4.82 4.05 -33.20
N PRO A 45 4.31 5.29 -33.35
CA PRO A 45 4.62 6.41 -32.46
C PRO A 45 4.35 6.15 -30.97
N ASP A 46 3.30 5.39 -30.65
CA ASP A 46 2.96 5.04 -29.27
C ASP A 46 3.93 4.02 -28.68
N ALA A 47 4.35 3.07 -29.50
CA ALA A 47 5.37 2.09 -29.13
C ALA A 47 6.73 2.77 -28.87
N ASP A 48 7.05 3.81 -29.64
CA ASP A 48 8.24 4.62 -29.45
C ASP A 48 8.12 5.49 -28.19
N SER A 49 6.95 6.10 -27.95
CA SER A 49 6.67 6.92 -26.76
C SER A 49 6.69 6.10 -25.48
N PHE A 50 6.10 4.91 -25.49
CA PHE A 50 6.13 3.99 -24.36
C PHE A 50 7.55 3.51 -24.04
N ARG A 51 8.34 3.12 -25.05
CA ARG A 51 9.76 2.74 -24.84
C ARG A 51 10.61 3.91 -24.35
N ALA A 52 10.34 5.12 -24.86
CA ALA A 52 10.98 6.34 -24.38
C ALA A 52 10.64 6.59 -22.92
N ASP A 53 9.37 6.48 -22.54
CA ASP A 53 8.90 6.71 -21.18
C ASP A 53 9.43 5.67 -20.18
N TRP A 54 9.37 4.39 -20.56
CA TRP A 54 9.97 3.30 -19.80
C TRP A 54 11.47 3.54 -19.54
N SER A 55 12.22 3.88 -20.59
CA SER A 55 13.67 4.06 -20.49
C SER A 55 14.08 5.34 -19.75
N ALA A 56 13.28 6.41 -19.84
CA ALA A 56 13.61 7.72 -19.28
C ALA A 56 13.07 7.95 -17.87
N ARG A 57 11.91 7.38 -17.52
CA ARG A 57 11.24 7.63 -16.24
C ARG A 57 11.12 6.37 -15.38
N VAL A 58 10.43 5.36 -15.88
CA VAL A 58 10.01 4.21 -15.06
C VAL A 58 11.19 3.34 -14.64
N ARG A 59 12.02 2.89 -15.59
CA ARG A 59 13.19 2.05 -15.28
C ARG A 59 14.19 2.76 -14.36
N PRO A 60 14.59 4.02 -14.61
CA PRO A 60 15.44 4.75 -13.67
C PRO A 60 14.83 4.86 -12.26
N GLY A 61 13.53 5.16 -12.14
CA GLY A 61 12.85 5.26 -10.84
C GLY A 61 12.83 3.93 -10.07
N LEU A 62 12.60 2.80 -10.73
CA LEU A 62 12.68 1.48 -10.11
C LEU A 62 14.10 1.19 -9.59
N LEU A 63 15.13 1.52 -10.38
CA LEU A 63 16.53 1.33 -9.98
C LEU A 63 16.90 2.24 -8.79
N GLU A 64 16.45 3.49 -8.80
CA GLU A 64 16.67 4.43 -7.69
C GLU A 64 16.01 3.94 -6.39
N ARG A 65 14.76 3.47 -6.45
CA ARG A 65 14.08 2.86 -5.28
C ARG A 65 14.83 1.62 -4.79
N GLY A 66 15.32 0.78 -5.69
CA GLY A 66 16.18 -0.36 -5.34
C GLY A 66 17.47 0.05 -4.64
N GLU A 67 18.15 1.10 -5.11
CA GLU A 67 19.36 1.64 -4.48
C GLU A 67 19.08 2.25 -3.11
N HIS A 68 17.96 2.96 -2.94
CA HIS A 68 17.52 3.52 -1.67
C HIS A 68 17.31 2.42 -0.62
N LEU A 69 16.54 1.38 -0.95
CA LEU A 69 16.32 0.23 -0.07
C LEU A 69 17.63 -0.47 0.32
N ARG A 70 18.58 -0.59 -0.62
CA ARG A 70 19.92 -1.12 -0.27
C ARG A 70 20.68 -0.23 0.70
N SER A 71 20.50 1.08 0.61
CA SER A 71 21.09 2.01 1.56
C SER A 71 20.53 1.79 2.96
N GLU A 72 19.21 1.65 3.07
CA GLU A 72 18.53 1.36 4.33
C GLU A 72 18.92 -0.01 4.90
N ALA A 73 19.01 -1.04 4.07
CA ALA A 73 19.52 -2.35 4.47
C ALA A 73 20.94 -2.28 5.06
N ARG A 74 21.83 -1.47 4.47
CA ARG A 74 23.17 -1.24 5.02
C ARG A 74 23.12 -0.49 6.35
N ALA A 75 22.24 0.50 6.48
CA ALA A 75 22.07 1.25 7.73
C ALA A 75 21.56 0.35 8.87
N LEU A 76 20.57 -0.51 8.61
CA LEU A 76 20.07 -1.48 9.59
C LEU A 76 21.15 -2.44 10.07
N ASN A 77 21.97 -2.96 9.15
CA ASN A 77 23.11 -3.81 9.51
C ASN A 77 24.15 -3.05 10.36
N ALA A 78 24.45 -1.80 10.00
CA ALA A 78 25.37 -0.95 10.76
C ALA A 78 24.85 -0.66 12.17
N HIS A 79 23.55 -0.37 12.33
CA HIS A 79 22.93 -0.18 13.64
C HIS A 79 23.02 -1.46 14.50
N GLY A 80 22.84 -2.65 13.90
CA GLY A 80 23.02 -3.92 14.60
C GLY A 80 24.45 -4.11 15.11
N GLU A 81 25.46 -3.80 14.28
CA GLU A 81 26.87 -3.87 14.68
C GLU A 81 27.24 -2.85 15.77
N GLU A 82 26.69 -1.63 15.69
CA GLU A 82 26.89 -0.59 16.70
C GLU A 82 26.30 -0.99 18.05
N GLN A 83 25.12 -1.60 18.04
CA GLN A 83 24.47 -2.09 19.24
C GLN A 83 25.22 -3.26 19.88
N ASP A 84 25.73 -4.21 19.07
CA ASP A 84 26.60 -5.29 19.55
C ASP A 84 27.89 -4.73 20.17
N ARG A 85 28.49 -3.71 19.53
CA ARG A 85 29.69 -3.03 20.03
C ARG A 85 29.44 -2.27 21.33
N ALA A 86 28.29 -1.60 21.45
CA ALA A 86 27.88 -0.89 22.66
C ALA A 86 27.57 -1.86 23.83
N SER A 87 27.11 -3.08 23.50
CA SER A 87 26.77 -4.13 24.46
C SER A 87 27.95 -5.03 24.84
N ALA A 88 29.07 -4.93 24.13
CA ALA A 88 30.27 -5.70 24.42
C ALA A 88 30.86 -5.28 25.79
N PRO A 89 31.19 -6.22 26.69
CA PRO A 89 31.80 -5.89 27.97
C PRO A 89 33.17 -5.23 27.74
N GLY A 90 33.36 -4.04 28.30
CA GLY A 90 34.63 -3.32 28.23
C GLY A 90 35.79 -4.18 28.72
N THR A 91 36.85 -4.29 27.91
CA THR A 91 38.08 -4.99 28.26
C THR A 91 38.95 -4.14 29.19
N ASP A 92 38.45 -3.85 30.39
CA ASP A 92 39.27 -3.35 31.49
C ASP A 92 39.74 -4.53 32.34
N GLY A 93 40.92 -5.06 32.01
CA GLY A 93 41.49 -6.14 32.83
C GLY A 93 42.74 -6.82 32.30
N ALA A 94 43.67 -6.10 31.66
CA ALA A 94 45.03 -6.62 31.54
C ALA A 94 45.67 -6.68 32.93
N SER A 95 45.64 -7.87 33.54
CA SER A 95 46.32 -8.18 34.78
C SER A 95 47.83 -8.04 34.62
N ALA A 96 48.43 -7.05 35.30
CA ALA A 96 49.86 -7.05 35.60
C ALA A 96 50.05 -7.50 37.06
N PRO A 97 50.88 -8.51 37.36
CA PRO A 97 51.25 -8.80 38.74
C PRO A 97 52.58 -8.14 39.12
N GLY A 98 52.55 -7.38 40.22
CA GLY A 98 53.64 -7.35 41.19
C GLY A 98 54.41 -6.05 41.37
N ARG A 99 54.15 -5.35 42.49
CA ARG A 99 55.15 -4.95 43.49
C ARG A 99 54.50 -4.24 44.70
N PRO A 100 55.00 -4.41 45.94
CA PRO A 100 54.38 -3.82 47.13
C PRO A 100 54.98 -2.47 47.57
N ALA A 101 54.09 -1.66 48.15
CA ALA A 101 54.21 -0.70 49.27
C ALA A 101 55.36 0.33 49.35
N ALA A 102 54.98 1.62 49.43
CA ALA A 102 55.49 2.59 50.42
C ALA A 102 54.61 3.86 50.51
N ASP A 103 54.05 4.08 51.70
CA ASP A 103 53.83 5.30 52.50
C ASP A 103 53.26 6.65 52.00
N ALA A 104 52.36 7.15 52.88
CA ALA A 104 52.14 8.52 53.37
C ALA A 104 51.07 9.42 52.70
N ALA A 105 50.07 9.77 53.52
CA ALA A 105 48.97 10.75 53.34
C ALA A 105 49.44 12.22 53.56
N PRO A 106 48.59 13.27 53.63
CA PRO A 106 47.14 13.40 53.35
C PRO A 106 46.74 14.62 52.45
N SER A 107 45.47 14.68 52.02
CA SER A 107 44.82 15.81 51.32
C SER A 107 44.61 17.05 52.22
N PRO A 108 44.34 18.28 51.72
CA PRO A 108 43.00 18.65 51.20
C PRO A 108 42.91 19.79 50.14
N GLY A 109 41.77 19.86 49.44
CA GLY A 109 41.07 21.13 49.14
C GLY A 109 41.13 21.75 47.74
N SER A 110 39.94 22.15 47.26
CA SER A 110 39.62 23.21 46.27
C SER A 110 39.44 22.81 44.79
N GLY A 111 38.21 22.98 44.27
CA GLY A 111 37.90 23.06 42.81
C GLY A 111 38.17 24.47 42.25
N PRO A 112 37.58 24.94 41.12
CA PRO A 112 36.95 24.28 39.97
C PRO A 112 37.62 24.65 38.58
N SER A 113 37.09 24.09 37.48
CA SER A 113 37.18 24.51 36.06
C SER A 113 38.45 24.36 35.18
N ALA A 114 38.22 23.70 34.04
CA ALA A 114 38.59 24.01 32.64
C ALA A 114 40.05 23.95 32.15
N ALA A 115 40.29 23.13 31.10
CA ALA A 115 41.05 23.42 29.85
C ALA A 115 41.21 22.11 29.06
N MET A 116 40.61 21.94 27.87
CA MET A 116 41.05 22.45 26.55
C MET A 116 42.32 21.77 26.01
N SER A 117 42.16 20.96 24.96
CA SER A 117 43.07 20.91 23.81
C SER A 117 42.32 20.36 22.59
N ALA A 118 42.28 21.17 21.53
CA ALA A 118 41.93 20.87 20.14
C ALA A 118 43.24 20.93 19.30
N PRO A 119 43.28 20.88 17.94
CA PRO A 119 42.47 20.26 16.86
C PRO A 119 43.42 19.40 15.93
N PRO A 120 43.25 19.11 14.59
CA PRO A 120 42.86 20.01 13.48
C PRO A 120 41.82 19.45 12.46
N PRO A 121 41.38 20.28 11.47
CA PRO A 121 40.33 19.97 10.50
C PRO A 121 40.86 19.70 9.07
N GLY A 122 39.98 19.15 8.23
CA GLY A 122 39.91 19.46 6.80
C GLY A 122 40.31 18.34 5.82
N SER A 123 39.37 17.93 4.97
CA SER A 123 39.57 17.62 3.54
C SER A 123 38.19 17.46 2.87
N GLY A 124 37.90 18.31 1.88
CA GLY A 124 36.65 18.34 1.11
C GLY A 124 36.54 17.24 0.03
N PRO A 125 35.50 17.30 -0.81
CA PRO A 125 35.13 16.21 -1.72
C PRO A 125 35.91 16.28 -3.04
N PRO A 126 36.15 15.15 -3.73
CA PRO A 126 36.62 15.17 -5.12
C PRO A 126 35.46 14.97 -6.12
N PRO A 127 35.68 15.30 -7.41
CA PRO A 127 34.66 15.86 -8.30
C PRO A 127 34.14 14.88 -9.38
N ALA A 128 33.10 15.35 -10.07
CA ALA A 128 32.50 14.78 -11.28
C ALA A 128 33.47 14.68 -12.48
N SER A 129 33.27 13.67 -13.33
CA SER A 129 33.79 13.61 -14.70
C SER A 129 32.93 12.66 -15.55
N GLY A 130 32.27 13.20 -16.59
CA GLY A 130 31.82 12.42 -17.75
C GLY A 130 32.92 12.34 -18.82
N PRO A 131 32.57 12.11 -20.10
CA PRO A 131 32.13 10.84 -20.66
C PRO A 131 33.22 10.26 -21.61
N SER A 132 33.26 8.94 -21.82
CA SER A 132 34.15 8.37 -22.85
C SER A 132 33.65 7.05 -23.45
N ALA A 133 33.22 7.17 -24.71
CA ALA A 133 33.52 6.35 -25.89
C ALA A 133 33.25 4.82 -25.90
N ALA A 134 32.46 4.42 -26.92
CA ALA A 134 32.32 3.07 -27.47
C ALA A 134 33.64 2.46 -28.00
N PRO A 135 33.70 1.12 -28.17
CA PRO A 135 34.02 0.54 -29.49
C PRO A 135 33.33 -0.84 -29.73
N PRO A 136 33.66 -1.62 -30.78
CA PRO A 136 33.19 -1.45 -32.16
C PRO A 136 32.43 -2.68 -32.71
N ALA A 137 31.93 -2.52 -33.94
CA ALA A 137 31.25 -3.51 -34.76
C ALA A 137 32.09 -4.75 -35.15
N SER A 138 31.35 -5.81 -35.50
CA SER A 138 31.71 -7.16 -35.96
C SER A 138 32.80 -7.27 -37.03
N PRO A 139 33.27 -8.52 -37.25
CA PRO A 139 33.00 -9.12 -38.57
C PRO A 139 32.46 -10.56 -38.48
N GLY A 140 31.55 -10.89 -39.38
CA GLY A 140 30.94 -12.21 -39.51
C GLY A 140 31.87 -13.26 -40.13
N HIS A 141 31.52 -14.53 -39.90
CA HIS A 141 31.84 -15.64 -40.79
C HIS A 141 30.74 -16.71 -40.72
N THR A 142 30.37 -17.18 -41.89
CA THR A 142 29.27 -18.10 -42.22
C THR A 142 29.65 -19.58 -42.17
N LEU A 143 28.67 -20.39 -41.75
CA LEU A 143 28.26 -21.73 -42.24
C LEU A 143 29.08 -23.02 -41.95
N GLY A 144 28.32 -24.02 -41.47
CA GLY A 144 28.57 -25.48 -41.48
C GLY A 144 28.24 -26.08 -40.10
N GLY A 145 27.25 -26.94 -39.86
CA GLY A 145 26.47 -27.85 -40.69
C GLY A 145 26.56 -29.27 -40.10
N ALA A 146 25.41 -29.81 -39.64
CA ALA A 146 25.05 -31.25 -39.48
C ALA A 146 24.77 -31.82 -38.06
N GLY A 147 23.60 -32.47 -37.93
CA GLY A 147 23.27 -33.58 -37.01
C GLY A 147 22.39 -33.20 -35.80
N SER A 148 21.04 -33.24 -35.88
CA SER A 148 20.16 -34.38 -35.51
C SER A 148 20.40 -34.86 -34.06
N GLU A 149 19.45 -34.76 -33.12
CA GLU A 149 18.23 -35.58 -33.08
C GLU A 149 17.02 -34.89 -32.41
N THR A 150 15.87 -35.27 -32.94
CA THR A 150 14.50 -34.91 -32.60
C THR A 150 13.92 -35.75 -31.46
N VAL A 151 13.22 -35.13 -30.51
CA VAL A 151 12.01 -35.71 -29.88
C VAL A 151 10.96 -34.61 -29.89
N GLY A 152 9.93 -34.77 -30.72
CA GLY A 152 8.82 -33.83 -30.83
C GLY A 152 7.64 -34.22 -29.94
N LEU A 153 6.86 -33.22 -29.53
CA LEU A 153 5.43 -33.42 -29.27
C LEU A 153 4.62 -32.14 -29.57
N ARG A 154 4.00 -32.17 -30.76
CA ARG A 154 2.70 -31.63 -31.18
C ARG A 154 2.28 -30.20 -30.77
N LEU A 155 2.38 -29.33 -31.77
CA LEU A 155 1.59 -28.12 -32.00
C LEU A 155 0.11 -28.48 -32.25
N MET A 156 -0.82 -27.98 -31.44
CA MET A 156 -2.24 -27.88 -31.79
C MET A 156 -2.53 -26.44 -32.20
N ALA A 157 -2.85 -26.25 -33.48
CA ALA A 157 -3.37 -25.01 -33.99
C ALA A 157 -4.85 -24.87 -33.61
N ALA A 158 -5.19 -23.77 -32.93
CA ALA A 158 -6.55 -23.24 -32.92
C ALA A 158 -6.46 -21.82 -33.50
N SER A 159 -6.89 -21.68 -34.75
CA SER A 159 -7.04 -20.39 -35.43
C SER A 159 -8.36 -19.75 -34.98
N THR A 160 -8.30 -18.79 -34.07
CA THR A 160 -9.28 -17.70 -34.00
C THR A 160 -8.75 -16.54 -34.85
N PRO A 161 -9.58 -15.87 -35.67
CA PRO A 161 -9.13 -14.66 -36.34
C PRO A 161 -8.83 -13.60 -35.27
N LEU A 162 -7.59 -13.11 -35.22
CA LEU A 162 -7.28 -11.90 -34.47
C LEU A 162 -8.10 -10.76 -35.08
N ALA A 163 -8.83 -10.04 -34.23
CA ALA A 163 -9.49 -8.80 -34.60
C ALA A 163 -8.48 -7.86 -35.27
N SER A 164 -8.91 -7.12 -36.29
CA SER A 164 -8.05 -6.16 -36.96
C SER A 164 -7.68 -5.02 -35.99
N ALA A 165 -6.52 -4.41 -36.19
CA ALA A 165 -6.06 -3.30 -35.36
C ALA A 165 -7.04 -2.09 -35.35
N ALA A 166 -7.95 -2.01 -36.32
CA ALA A 166 -9.03 -1.03 -36.33
C ALA A 166 -10.19 -1.42 -35.39
N GLU A 167 -10.51 -2.70 -35.24
CA GLU A 167 -11.52 -3.21 -34.28
C GLU A 167 -10.98 -3.20 -32.83
N VAL A 168 -9.66 -3.31 -32.64
CA VAL A 168 -9.00 -3.08 -31.34
C VAL A 168 -8.83 -1.59 -31.03
N SER A 169 -8.78 -0.72 -32.05
CA SER A 169 -8.81 0.74 -31.84
C SER A 169 -10.22 1.29 -31.65
N GLU A 170 -11.26 0.68 -32.24
CA GLU A 170 -12.67 1.05 -31.99
C GLU A 170 -13.17 0.55 -30.63
N SER A 171 -12.47 -0.39 -29.99
CA SER A 171 -12.72 -0.81 -28.59
C SER A 171 -11.93 0.00 -27.55
N ILE A 172 -11.18 1.02 -27.96
CA ILE A 172 -10.52 1.97 -27.05
C ILE A 172 -11.20 3.32 -27.29
N GLY A 173 -12.43 3.40 -26.78
CA GLY A 173 -13.27 4.58 -26.73
C GLY A 173 -14.28 4.35 -25.62
N GLU A 174 -14.19 5.17 -24.56
CA GLU A 174 -14.71 4.92 -23.19
C GLU A 174 -13.90 3.83 -22.49
N GLY A 175 -13.26 4.14 -21.36
CA GLY A 175 -12.48 3.16 -20.61
C GLY A 175 -13.40 2.02 -20.16
N ASP A 176 -13.17 0.80 -20.64
CA ASP A 176 -13.90 -0.36 -20.16
C ASP A 176 -13.63 -0.51 -18.65
N LEU A 177 -14.67 -0.31 -17.84
CA LEU A 177 -14.64 -0.52 -16.39
C LEU A 177 -13.95 -1.85 -16.09
N ALA A 178 -12.95 -1.85 -15.19
CA ALA A 178 -12.29 -3.08 -14.77
C ALA A 178 -13.29 -4.03 -14.08
N PHE A 179 -14.26 -3.45 -13.37
CA PHE A 179 -15.37 -4.16 -12.74
C PHE A 179 -16.70 -3.49 -13.11
N PRO A 180 -17.31 -3.85 -14.25
CA PRO A 180 -18.51 -3.18 -14.75
C PRO A 180 -19.73 -3.35 -13.84
N GLU A 181 -19.75 -4.37 -12.97
CA GLU A 181 -20.84 -4.61 -12.02
C GLU A 181 -20.94 -3.52 -10.93
N THR A 182 -19.82 -2.85 -10.63
CA THR A 182 -19.74 -1.85 -9.54
C THR A 182 -19.33 -0.46 -10.06
N GLY A 183 -18.95 -0.36 -11.34
CA GLY A 183 -18.41 0.90 -11.86
C GLY A 183 -16.97 1.20 -11.40
N MET A 184 -16.26 0.24 -10.81
CA MET A 184 -14.88 0.46 -10.37
C MET A 184 -13.92 0.51 -11.57
N GLU A 185 -13.13 1.59 -11.60
CA GLU A 185 -12.06 1.85 -12.55
C GLU A 185 -10.69 1.65 -11.89
N LEU A 186 -9.72 1.07 -12.59
CA LEU A 186 -8.35 0.89 -12.07
C LEU A 186 -7.37 1.94 -12.61
N SER A 187 -7.88 2.95 -13.29
CA SER A 187 -7.10 4.05 -13.80
C SER A 187 -7.98 5.30 -13.79
N PRO A 188 -7.40 6.47 -13.49
CA PRO A 188 -8.15 7.71 -13.54
C PRO A 188 -8.68 7.96 -14.96
N PRO A 189 -9.84 8.64 -15.09
CA PRO A 189 -10.36 9.02 -16.39
C PRO A 189 -9.38 9.97 -17.10
N GLU A 190 -9.43 9.99 -18.43
CA GLU A 190 -8.63 10.94 -19.21
C GLU A 190 -9.11 12.38 -18.91
N THR A 191 -8.17 13.27 -18.61
CA THR A 191 -8.47 14.67 -18.29
C THR A 191 -7.83 15.59 -19.32
N ALA A 192 -8.59 16.60 -19.74
CA ALA A 192 -8.10 17.66 -20.63
C ALA A 192 -7.33 18.75 -19.87
N HIS A 193 -7.59 18.86 -18.56
CA HIS A 193 -7.12 19.95 -17.73
C HIS A 193 -6.62 19.46 -16.37
N THR A 194 -5.67 20.21 -15.81
CA THR A 194 -5.22 20.03 -14.43
C THR A 194 -5.26 21.38 -13.71
N VAL A 195 -5.91 21.41 -12.55
CA VAL A 195 -6.06 22.57 -11.67
C VAL A 195 -5.33 22.27 -10.36
N ARG A 196 -4.55 23.23 -9.89
CA ARG A 196 -3.90 23.15 -8.58
C ARG A 196 -4.70 23.96 -7.57
N VAL A 197 -5.16 23.31 -6.52
CA VAL A 197 -5.99 23.89 -5.45
C VAL A 197 -5.09 24.09 -4.23
N ASP A 198 -4.30 25.16 -4.27
CA ASP A 198 -3.52 25.59 -3.11
C ASP A 198 -4.43 26.28 -2.06
N ALA A 199 -3.94 26.53 -0.84
CA ALA A 199 -4.74 27.06 0.28
C ALA A 199 -5.46 28.40 0.04
N ASP A 200 -5.03 29.19 -0.95
CA ASP A 200 -5.67 30.46 -1.34
C ASP A 200 -6.67 30.30 -2.51
N HIS A 201 -6.87 29.09 -3.03
CA HIS A 201 -7.77 28.79 -4.14
C HIS A 201 -9.24 28.85 -3.69
N GLU A 202 -10.15 29.28 -4.56
CA GLU A 202 -11.57 29.45 -4.21
C GLU A 202 -12.30 28.14 -3.90
N LEU A 203 -11.75 27.02 -4.38
CA LEU A 203 -12.22 25.65 -4.13
C LEU A 203 -11.44 24.96 -3.00
N ALA A 204 -10.51 25.65 -2.34
CA ALA A 204 -9.75 25.04 -1.26
C ALA A 204 -10.68 24.67 -0.09
N PRO A 205 -10.52 23.48 0.53
CA PRO A 205 -11.23 23.16 1.76
C PRO A 205 -11.00 24.22 2.84
N ASP A 206 -12.00 24.46 3.69
CA ASP A 206 -11.94 25.47 4.76
C ASP A 206 -10.86 25.16 5.83
N GLY A 207 -10.36 23.92 5.86
CA GLY A 207 -9.27 23.49 6.73
C GLY A 207 -8.70 22.13 6.31
N ALA A 208 -7.57 21.75 6.92
CA ALA A 208 -6.90 20.48 6.65
C ALA A 208 -7.68 19.23 7.11
N GLU A 209 -8.71 19.42 7.94
CA GLU A 209 -9.61 18.35 8.40
C GLU A 209 -10.90 18.26 7.58
N GLU A 210 -11.12 19.16 6.63
CA GLU A 210 -12.33 19.22 5.81
C GLU A 210 -12.11 18.49 4.48
N PRO A 211 -13.10 17.71 3.99
CA PRO A 211 -12.98 17.05 2.69
C PRO A 211 -13.04 18.06 1.53
N PHE A 212 -12.46 17.68 0.40
CA PHE A 212 -12.63 18.38 -0.87
C PHE A 212 -13.72 17.71 -1.71
N GLY A 213 -14.44 18.49 -2.51
CA GLY A 213 -15.48 17.99 -3.42
C GLY A 213 -16.89 18.13 -2.87
N LEU A 214 -17.04 18.52 -1.60
CA LEU A 214 -18.31 18.87 -0.97
C LEU A 214 -18.32 20.35 -0.58
N ASP A 215 -19.49 20.97 -0.61
CA ASP A 215 -19.73 22.29 -0.02
C ASP A 215 -20.05 22.20 1.48
N ALA A 216 -20.25 23.35 2.12
CA ALA A 216 -20.54 23.44 3.56
C ALA A 216 -21.89 22.79 3.97
N ASP A 217 -22.77 22.51 3.02
CA ASP A 217 -24.05 21.83 3.23
C ASP A 217 -23.93 20.31 2.90
N GLY A 218 -22.74 19.84 2.53
CA GLY A 218 -22.48 18.44 2.17
C GLY A 218 -22.89 18.07 0.74
N ALA A 219 -23.19 19.05 -0.12
CA ALA A 219 -23.53 18.81 -1.52
C ALA A 219 -22.27 18.80 -2.40
N PRO A 220 -22.22 18.00 -3.49
CA PRO A 220 -21.09 18.00 -4.40
C PRO A 220 -20.80 19.38 -5.02
N LEU A 221 -19.53 19.76 -5.06
CA LEU A 221 -19.09 21.01 -5.71
C LEU A 221 -19.35 20.97 -7.23
N GLU A 222 -19.70 22.14 -7.79
CA GLU A 222 -19.73 22.31 -9.25
C GLU A 222 -18.29 22.44 -9.77
N LEU A 223 -17.81 21.39 -10.44
CA LEU A 223 -16.46 21.33 -11.00
C LEU A 223 -16.50 21.30 -12.54
N ALA A 224 -15.40 21.74 -13.16
CA ALA A 224 -15.23 21.60 -14.61
C ALA A 224 -15.14 20.11 -15.00
N PRO A 225 -15.71 19.72 -16.16
CA PRO A 225 -15.61 18.36 -16.68
C PRO A 225 -14.17 18.02 -17.10
N ASP A 226 -13.88 16.72 -17.18
CA ASP A 226 -12.61 16.17 -17.67
C ASP A 226 -11.37 16.85 -17.05
N THR A 227 -11.40 17.09 -15.74
CA THR A 227 -10.39 17.89 -15.03
C THR A 227 -9.83 17.16 -13.82
N ALA A 228 -8.51 17.15 -13.69
CA ALA A 228 -7.81 16.70 -12.49
C ALA A 228 -7.56 17.89 -11.54
N TYR A 229 -7.94 17.76 -10.28
CA TYR A 229 -7.70 18.75 -9.21
C TYR A 229 -6.66 18.20 -8.23
N ASP A 230 -5.46 18.78 -8.22
CA ASP A 230 -4.41 18.50 -7.22
C ASP A 230 -4.65 19.39 -6.00
N VAL A 231 -5.07 18.78 -4.88
CA VAL A 231 -5.47 19.45 -3.63
C VAL A 231 -4.44 19.20 -2.51
N GLY A 232 -3.20 18.91 -2.89
CA GLY A 232 -2.09 18.68 -1.97
C GLY A 232 -2.30 17.41 -1.14
N ASP A 233 -2.21 17.54 0.19
CA ASP A 233 -2.27 16.38 1.11
C ASP A 233 -3.64 15.67 1.11
N HIS A 234 -4.69 16.31 0.58
CA HIS A 234 -6.01 15.70 0.43
C HIS A 234 -6.02 14.61 -0.67
N GLY A 235 -5.27 14.82 -1.75
CA GLY A 235 -5.21 13.94 -2.90
C GLY A 235 -5.44 14.64 -4.24
N THR A 236 -5.58 13.83 -5.29
CA THR A 236 -5.94 14.26 -6.65
C THR A 236 -7.32 13.76 -7.01
N TYR A 237 -8.18 14.62 -7.53
CA TYR A 237 -9.59 14.33 -7.83
C TYR A 237 -9.83 14.48 -9.31
N TYR A 238 -10.50 13.52 -9.92
CA TYR A 238 -10.73 13.49 -11.35
C TYR A 238 -12.22 13.56 -11.61
N THR A 239 -12.61 14.48 -12.48
CA THR A 239 -14.00 14.65 -12.90
C THR A 239 -14.30 13.96 -14.21
N ASP A 240 -15.52 13.43 -14.33
CA ASP A 240 -16.07 12.91 -15.56
C ASP A 240 -16.46 14.04 -16.55
N GLY A 241 -17.01 13.67 -17.70
CA GLY A 241 -17.48 14.62 -18.72
C GLY A 241 -18.66 15.51 -18.29
N GLU A 242 -19.26 15.25 -17.13
CA GLU A 242 -20.32 16.09 -16.52
C GLU A 242 -19.78 16.96 -15.37
N GLY A 243 -18.51 16.82 -15.00
CA GLY A 243 -17.90 17.56 -13.90
C GLY A 243 -18.10 16.90 -12.52
N ARG A 244 -18.60 15.67 -12.46
CA ARG A 244 -18.71 14.93 -11.19
C ARG A 244 -17.39 14.24 -10.89
N ILE A 245 -16.96 14.26 -9.62
CA ILE A 245 -15.80 13.48 -9.19
C ILE A 245 -16.15 12.00 -9.33
N SER A 246 -15.37 11.26 -10.11
CA SER A 246 -15.55 9.82 -10.32
C SER A 246 -14.38 8.99 -9.83
N TYR A 247 -13.20 9.61 -9.70
CA TYR A 247 -11.97 8.95 -9.27
C TYR A 247 -11.13 9.86 -8.36
N VAL A 248 -10.54 9.29 -7.31
CA VAL A 248 -9.70 9.99 -6.34
C VAL A 248 -8.43 9.20 -6.07
N GLU A 249 -7.28 9.83 -6.25
CA GLU A 249 -6.00 9.32 -5.76
C GLU A 249 -5.70 9.93 -4.39
N ALA A 250 -5.53 9.10 -3.37
CA ALA A 250 -5.31 9.56 -2.01
C ALA A 250 -4.21 8.78 -1.29
N THR A 251 -3.63 9.40 -0.27
CA THR A 251 -2.78 8.70 0.70
C THR A 251 -3.58 8.50 1.99
N GLY A 252 -3.48 7.32 2.59
CA GLY A 252 -4.21 6.94 3.79
C GLY A 252 -3.37 6.15 4.80
N GLY A 253 -3.78 6.17 6.07
CA GLY A 253 -3.10 5.41 7.13
C GLY A 253 -1.86 6.08 7.73
N GLY A 254 -1.69 7.40 7.48
CA GLY A 254 -0.68 8.25 8.11
C GLY A 254 -0.91 8.51 9.61
N GLU A 255 -0.15 9.44 10.19
CA GLU A 255 -0.36 9.88 11.59
C GLU A 255 -1.76 10.50 11.77
N GLU A 256 -2.13 11.35 10.83
CA GLU A 256 -3.46 11.93 10.66
C GLU A 256 -4.25 11.14 9.62
N MET A 257 -5.57 11.07 9.80
CA MET A 257 -6.48 10.41 8.86
C MET A 257 -6.78 11.36 7.71
N ASN A 258 -6.86 10.84 6.48
CA ASN A 258 -7.26 11.66 5.34
C ASN A 258 -8.76 11.98 5.45
N PRO A 259 -9.17 13.25 5.47
CA PRO A 259 -10.58 13.62 5.63
C PRO A 259 -11.48 13.03 4.54
N ASN A 260 -10.97 12.83 3.32
CA ASN A 260 -11.73 12.28 2.19
C ASN A 260 -11.85 10.76 2.19
N LEU A 261 -11.09 10.09 3.05
CA LEU A 261 -11.25 8.66 3.32
C LEU A 261 -12.11 8.43 4.59
N ARG A 262 -12.60 9.53 5.18
CA ARG A 262 -13.58 9.57 6.28
C ARG A 262 -14.96 10.00 5.78
N GLU A 263 -14.99 11.10 5.05
CA GLU A 263 -16.18 11.64 4.38
C GLU A 263 -16.02 11.43 2.88
N VAL A 264 -16.44 10.23 2.47
CA VAL A 264 -16.29 9.77 1.09
C VAL A 264 -17.45 10.26 0.22
N LEU A 265 -17.16 10.47 -1.05
CA LEU A 265 -18.10 10.85 -2.09
C LEU A 265 -18.86 9.60 -2.56
N PRO A 266 -20.15 9.73 -2.92
CA PRO A 266 -20.90 8.64 -3.52
C PRO A 266 -20.37 8.31 -4.92
N GLU A 267 -20.60 7.09 -5.37
CA GLU A 267 -20.30 6.63 -6.74
C GLU A 267 -18.87 6.97 -7.21
N THR A 268 -17.90 6.87 -6.31
CA THR A 268 -16.52 7.29 -6.55
C THR A 268 -15.54 6.14 -6.34
N THR A 269 -14.55 6.04 -7.23
CA THR A 269 -13.43 5.10 -7.05
C THR A 269 -12.25 5.80 -6.36
N TYR A 270 -11.77 5.23 -5.26
CA TYR A 270 -10.63 5.70 -4.51
C TYR A 270 -9.45 4.77 -4.72
N HIS A 271 -8.37 5.29 -5.28
CA HIS A 271 -7.08 4.60 -5.37
C HIS A 271 -6.16 5.12 -4.27
N VAL A 272 -5.96 4.28 -3.25
CA VAL A 272 -5.27 4.66 -2.02
C VAL A 272 -3.90 4.01 -1.94
N ASN A 273 -2.89 4.80 -1.59
CA ASN A 273 -1.50 4.37 -1.39
C ASN A 273 -0.89 3.62 -2.60
N GLU A 274 -1.36 3.94 -3.82
CA GLU A 274 -0.99 3.27 -5.08
C GLU A 274 -1.37 1.76 -5.14
N SER A 275 -1.92 1.16 -4.07
CA SER A 275 -2.08 -0.29 -3.94
C SER A 275 -3.52 -0.78 -3.84
N THR A 276 -4.43 0.04 -3.32
CA THR A 276 -5.76 -0.41 -2.90
C THR A 276 -6.83 0.43 -3.57
N TYR A 277 -7.85 -0.22 -4.11
CA TYR A 277 -9.00 0.42 -4.74
C TYR A 277 -10.23 0.21 -3.87
N TYR A 278 -10.98 1.27 -3.64
CA TYR A 278 -12.29 1.24 -3.02
C TYR A 278 -13.30 1.87 -3.98
N ARG A 279 -14.51 1.32 -4.05
CA ARG A 279 -15.63 1.89 -4.77
C ARG A 279 -16.78 2.10 -3.79
N THR A 280 -17.36 3.29 -3.84
CA THR A 280 -18.53 3.65 -3.05
C THR A 280 -19.81 3.57 -3.87
N ASP A 281 -20.91 3.22 -3.21
CA ASP A 281 -22.25 3.25 -3.79
C ASP A 281 -22.86 4.66 -3.77
N GLU A 282 -24.14 4.77 -4.16
CA GLU A 282 -24.91 6.02 -4.19
C GLU A 282 -25.06 6.72 -2.82
N LEU A 283 -24.82 6.02 -1.71
CA LEU A 283 -24.85 6.56 -0.36
C LEU A 283 -23.44 6.81 0.21
N GLY A 284 -22.38 6.61 -0.57
CA GLY A 284 -21.01 6.74 -0.08
C GLY A 284 -20.55 5.54 0.77
N ARG A 285 -21.24 4.40 0.70
CA ARG A 285 -20.84 3.18 1.42
C ARG A 285 -19.90 2.37 0.55
N THR A 286 -18.83 1.82 1.13
CA THR A 286 -17.93 0.92 0.40
C THR A 286 -18.70 -0.31 -0.08
N GLU A 287 -18.85 -0.45 -1.39
CA GLU A 287 -19.51 -1.59 -2.03
C GLU A 287 -18.50 -2.58 -2.62
N HIS A 288 -17.29 -2.13 -2.92
CA HIS A 288 -16.26 -2.98 -3.51
C HIS A 288 -14.86 -2.50 -3.13
N MET A 289 -14.02 -3.42 -2.65
CA MET A 289 -12.59 -3.20 -2.44
C MET A 289 -11.77 -4.21 -3.24
N TYR A 290 -10.72 -3.73 -3.90
CA TYR A 290 -9.81 -4.54 -4.70
C TYR A 290 -8.35 -4.19 -4.42
N VAL A 291 -7.52 -5.20 -4.21
CA VAL A 291 -6.06 -5.10 -4.05
C VAL A 291 -5.42 -5.98 -5.13
N PRO A 292 -4.82 -5.39 -6.18
CA PRO A 292 -4.22 -6.15 -7.27
C PRO A 292 -2.99 -6.97 -6.84
N ASP A 293 -2.20 -6.43 -5.90
CA ASP A 293 -1.01 -7.08 -5.35
C ASP A 293 -0.96 -6.85 -3.84
N VAL A 294 -1.30 -7.89 -3.08
CA VAL A 294 -1.33 -7.86 -1.62
C VAL A 294 0.10 -7.89 -1.10
N ILE A 295 0.48 -6.85 -0.35
CA ILE A 295 1.80 -6.72 0.27
C ILE A 295 1.66 -6.84 1.79
N VAL A 296 2.53 -7.63 2.41
CA VAL A 296 2.59 -7.73 3.88
C VAL A 296 3.47 -6.62 4.46
N ASP A 297 2.88 -5.59 5.05
CA ASP A 297 3.58 -4.56 5.84
C ASP A 297 3.50 -4.87 7.35
N ARG A 298 4.57 -5.46 7.90
CA ARG A 298 4.66 -5.82 9.33
C ARG A 298 5.00 -4.65 10.25
N GLU A 299 5.44 -3.50 9.73
CA GLU A 299 5.72 -2.31 10.53
C GLU A 299 4.41 -1.60 10.89
N MET A 300 3.45 -1.61 9.96
CA MET A 300 2.08 -1.12 10.16
C MET A 300 1.30 -1.85 11.28
N ALA A 301 1.65 -3.09 11.63
CA ALA A 301 0.97 -3.88 12.67
C ALA A 301 1.24 -3.42 14.13
N ARG A 302 2.24 -2.55 14.38
CA ARG A 302 2.76 -2.29 15.74
C ARG A 302 2.29 -1.00 16.42
N SER A 303 1.41 -0.20 15.81
CA SER A 303 0.98 1.09 16.38
C SER A 303 -0.30 1.00 17.22
N GLN A 304 -0.16 0.98 18.56
CA GLN A 304 -1.26 0.88 19.53
C GLN A 304 -1.97 2.21 19.83
N SER A 305 -1.35 3.37 19.58
CA SER A 305 -1.82 4.69 20.06
C SER A 305 -3.02 5.27 19.31
N ILE A 306 -3.53 4.54 18.33
CA ILE A 306 -4.49 4.99 17.34
C ILE A 306 -5.79 4.17 17.40
N GLN A 307 -5.75 2.97 18.00
CA GLN A 307 -6.91 2.12 18.26
C GLN A 307 -7.99 2.86 19.07
N SER A 308 -7.58 3.80 19.93
CA SER A 308 -8.46 4.54 20.83
C SER A 308 -9.40 5.52 20.12
N LYS A 309 -9.00 6.14 18.99
CA LYS A 309 -9.82 7.18 18.32
C LYS A 309 -10.97 6.60 17.48
N ILE A 310 -10.76 5.43 16.85
CA ILE A 310 -11.83 4.72 16.13
C ILE A 310 -12.75 4.02 17.14
N ALA A 311 -12.18 3.39 18.19
CA ALA A 311 -12.98 2.76 19.24
C ALA A 311 -13.91 3.73 19.99
N GLU A 312 -13.51 5.00 20.18
CA GLU A 312 -14.37 6.00 20.85
C GLU A 312 -15.56 6.48 19.98
N ARG A 313 -15.44 6.51 18.64
CA ARG A 313 -16.56 6.83 17.72
C ARG A 313 -17.44 5.61 17.42
N TRP A 314 -16.92 4.41 17.61
CA TRP A 314 -17.55 3.12 17.30
C TRP A 314 -17.90 2.30 18.57
N ASP A 315 -18.04 2.94 19.74
CA ASP A 315 -18.47 2.28 20.99
C ASP A 315 -19.96 1.89 20.89
N MET A 316 -20.21 0.60 20.71
CA MET A 316 -21.53 0.02 20.38
C MET A 316 -22.00 -0.98 21.45
N ALA A 317 -21.89 -0.61 22.73
CA ALA A 317 -22.53 -1.38 23.80
C ALA A 317 -24.07 -1.21 23.72
N GLY A 318 -24.78 -2.26 23.30
CA GLY A 318 -26.24 -2.33 23.40
C GLY A 318 -26.74 -2.28 24.86
N ASP A 319 -28.03 -1.98 25.05
CA ASP A 319 -28.65 -1.82 26.39
C ASP A 319 -28.75 -3.11 27.23
N GLY A 320 -28.28 -4.23 26.69
CA GLY A 320 -28.21 -5.53 27.35
C GLY A 320 -29.56 -6.24 27.51
N THR A 321 -30.58 -5.93 26.70
CA THR A 321 -31.95 -6.45 26.91
C THR A 321 -32.49 -7.47 25.87
N SER A 322 -31.74 -7.80 24.81
CA SER A 322 -31.99 -8.91 23.87
C SER A 322 -30.71 -9.72 23.68
N GLU A 323 -30.74 -10.94 23.10
CA GLU A 323 -29.48 -11.60 22.64
C GLU A 323 -28.99 -10.78 21.43
N PRO A 324 -28.05 -9.85 21.59
CA PRO A 324 -27.77 -8.85 20.58
C PRO A 324 -26.87 -9.48 19.52
N VAL A 325 -27.15 -9.22 18.24
CA VAL A 325 -26.11 -9.35 17.22
C VAL A 325 -25.08 -8.26 17.54
N GLU A 326 -23.99 -8.65 18.21
CA GLU A 326 -22.89 -7.73 18.52
C GLU A 326 -22.12 -7.46 17.23
N PHE A 327 -22.23 -6.23 16.73
CA PHE A 327 -21.44 -5.74 15.61
C PHE A 327 -20.18 -5.05 16.13
N ASN A 328 -19.03 -5.41 15.57
CA ASN A 328 -17.77 -4.69 15.76
C ASN A 328 -17.51 -3.77 14.56
N ALA A 329 -16.63 -2.79 14.78
CA ALA A 329 -15.91 -2.13 13.69
C ALA A 329 -14.94 -3.16 13.07
N GLY A 330 -15.35 -3.78 11.96
CA GLY A 330 -14.53 -4.72 11.22
C GLY A 330 -13.97 -4.08 9.96
N HIS A 331 -12.74 -4.42 9.60
CA HIS A 331 -12.14 -3.95 8.37
C HIS A 331 -12.49 -4.87 7.19
N VAL A 332 -12.63 -4.31 5.99
CA VAL A 332 -12.82 -5.09 4.76
C VAL A 332 -11.56 -5.92 4.46
N LEU A 333 -10.38 -5.35 4.71
CA LEU A 333 -9.10 -6.09 4.79
C LEU A 333 -8.20 -5.52 5.89
N ALA A 334 -7.47 -6.39 6.55
CA ALA A 334 -6.51 -6.01 7.58
C ALA A 334 -5.44 -5.06 7.05
N ARG A 335 -5.02 -4.17 7.97
CA ARG A 335 -4.00 -3.16 7.72
C ARG A 335 -2.71 -3.72 7.13
N GLN A 336 -2.25 -4.84 7.68
CA GLN A 336 -0.97 -5.41 7.29
C GLN A 336 -0.96 -5.97 5.85
N LEU A 337 -2.12 -6.06 5.19
CA LEU A 337 -2.31 -6.65 3.86
C LEU A 337 -2.78 -5.62 2.82
N GLY A 338 -2.66 -4.32 3.10
CA GLY A 338 -3.12 -3.25 2.20
C GLY A 338 -4.46 -2.63 2.59
N GLY A 339 -5.09 -3.12 3.66
CA GLY A 339 -6.14 -2.35 4.33
C GLY A 339 -5.59 -1.04 4.89
N ILE A 340 -6.38 0.02 4.88
CA ILE A 340 -5.99 1.32 5.42
C ILE A 340 -6.73 1.64 6.71
N ARG A 341 -6.13 2.47 7.55
CA ARG A 341 -6.79 2.98 8.77
C ARG A 341 -7.58 4.24 8.43
N GLU A 342 -8.61 4.05 7.64
CA GLU A 342 -9.51 5.11 7.20
C GLU A 342 -10.94 4.56 7.20
N GLU A 343 -11.95 5.40 7.40
CA GLU A 343 -13.34 4.95 7.61
C GLU A 343 -13.88 4.18 6.40
N ILE A 344 -13.42 4.51 5.18
CA ILE A 344 -13.72 3.77 3.94
C ILE A 344 -13.39 2.26 4.00
N ASN A 345 -12.46 1.85 4.87
CA ASN A 345 -12.08 0.44 5.04
C ASN A 345 -12.87 -0.28 6.16
N TYR A 346 -13.80 0.39 6.83
CA TYR A 346 -14.54 -0.20 7.96
C TYR A 346 -16.02 -0.39 7.63
N THR A 347 -16.56 -1.53 8.08
CA THR A 347 -17.99 -1.85 8.04
C THR A 347 -18.45 -2.39 9.39
N ARG A 348 -19.76 -2.40 9.63
CA ARG A 348 -20.34 -3.08 10.79
C ARG A 348 -20.30 -4.59 10.56
N GLN A 349 -19.31 -5.27 11.13
CA GLN A 349 -19.12 -6.71 10.98
C GLN A 349 -19.53 -7.46 12.23
N TRP A 350 -20.33 -8.52 12.06
CA TRP A 350 -20.64 -9.42 13.17
C TRP A 350 -19.40 -10.16 13.65
N ASP A 351 -19.28 -10.35 14.97
CA ASP A 351 -18.15 -11.01 15.64
C ASP A 351 -17.68 -12.30 14.95
N GLU A 352 -18.61 -13.12 14.48
CA GLU A 352 -18.28 -14.41 13.86
C GLU A 352 -17.67 -14.29 12.46
N VAL A 353 -18.02 -13.25 11.70
CA VAL A 353 -17.41 -12.95 10.39
C VAL A 353 -15.99 -12.41 10.56
N ASN A 354 -15.76 -11.64 11.63
CA ASN A 354 -14.49 -10.97 11.89
C ASN A 354 -13.46 -11.87 12.60
N GLN A 355 -13.83 -12.63 13.65
CA GLN A 355 -12.85 -13.26 14.57
C GLN A 355 -13.05 -14.76 14.87
N ALA A 356 -13.74 -15.50 13.99
CA ALA A 356 -13.80 -16.98 13.97
C ALA A 356 -13.98 -17.64 15.35
N ARG A 357 -15.21 -17.66 15.88
CA ARG A 357 -15.54 -18.46 17.09
C ARG A 357 -16.09 -19.87 16.77
N SER A 358 -16.41 -20.15 15.50
CA SER A 358 -17.18 -21.34 15.09
C SER A 358 -16.51 -22.26 14.06
N GLY A 359 -15.24 -22.02 13.67
CA GLY A 359 -14.48 -22.89 12.75
C GLY A 359 -14.94 -22.81 11.28
N GLN A 360 -15.64 -21.75 10.92
CA GLN A 360 -15.99 -21.35 9.54
C GLN A 360 -14.88 -20.49 8.94
N ASP A 361 -14.88 -20.34 7.61
CA ASP A 361 -14.05 -19.34 6.93
C ASP A 361 -14.49 -17.93 7.34
N THR A 362 -13.53 -17.06 7.55
CA THR A 362 -13.67 -15.68 8.02
C THR A 362 -12.71 -14.77 7.28
N ILE A 363 -12.93 -13.46 7.36
CA ILE A 363 -11.98 -12.48 6.83
C ILE A 363 -10.58 -12.74 7.43
N TYR A 364 -10.52 -12.98 8.75
CA TYR A 364 -9.26 -13.32 9.43
C TYR A 364 -8.56 -14.58 8.88
N SER A 365 -9.30 -15.64 8.52
CA SER A 365 -8.67 -16.84 7.94
C SER A 365 -8.06 -16.57 6.56
N TYR A 366 -8.72 -15.73 5.75
CA TYR A 366 -8.19 -15.33 4.45
C TYR A 366 -6.98 -14.41 4.59
N GLU A 367 -7.01 -13.49 5.55
CA GLU A 367 -5.86 -12.64 5.90
C GLU A 367 -4.66 -13.49 6.33
N SER A 368 -4.89 -14.49 7.18
CA SER A 368 -3.83 -15.40 7.65
C SER A 368 -3.24 -16.21 6.49
N LEU A 369 -4.09 -16.75 5.61
CA LEU A 369 -3.67 -17.50 4.42
C LEU A 369 -2.74 -16.66 3.53
N MET A 370 -3.13 -15.43 3.20
CA MET A 370 -2.32 -14.55 2.36
C MET A 370 -1.02 -14.13 3.07
N ALA A 371 -1.08 -13.76 4.35
CA ALA A 371 0.09 -13.35 5.12
C ALA A 371 1.16 -14.44 5.18
N ASP A 372 0.74 -15.67 5.46
CA ASP A 372 1.62 -16.84 5.53
C ASP A 372 2.16 -17.20 4.13
N GLY A 373 1.30 -17.24 3.11
CA GLY A 373 1.71 -17.53 1.73
C GLY A 373 2.74 -16.55 1.18
N ILE A 374 2.59 -15.25 1.46
CA ILE A 374 3.55 -14.21 1.03
C ILE A 374 4.85 -14.35 1.81
N THR A 375 4.78 -14.50 3.14
CA THR A 375 5.98 -14.47 3.99
C THR A 375 6.79 -15.75 3.86
N ASP A 376 6.12 -16.90 3.96
CA ASP A 376 6.78 -18.18 4.17
C ASP A 376 7.02 -18.92 2.85
N GLU A 377 6.18 -18.64 1.83
CA GLU A 377 6.19 -19.37 0.57
C GLU A 377 6.54 -18.51 -0.65
N GLY A 378 6.57 -17.18 -0.50
CA GLY A 378 6.89 -16.24 -1.59
C GLY A 378 5.83 -16.19 -2.69
N ARG A 379 4.58 -16.52 -2.35
CA ARG A 379 3.42 -16.44 -3.24
C ARG A 379 2.96 -14.99 -3.42
N SER A 380 2.30 -14.72 -4.54
CA SER A 380 1.63 -13.45 -4.82
C SER A 380 0.12 -13.60 -4.73
N TYR A 381 -0.58 -12.58 -4.25
CA TYR A 381 -2.04 -12.61 -4.12
C TYR A 381 -2.69 -11.35 -4.64
N SER A 382 -3.87 -11.49 -5.25
CA SER A 382 -4.85 -10.42 -5.36
C SER A 382 -6.06 -10.72 -4.48
N TYR A 383 -6.69 -9.67 -3.97
CA TYR A 383 -7.82 -9.75 -3.06
C TYR A 383 -8.96 -8.85 -3.52
N GLU A 384 -10.17 -9.39 -3.52
CA GLU A 384 -11.39 -8.68 -3.90
C GLU A 384 -12.45 -8.94 -2.84
N THR A 385 -13.22 -7.91 -2.48
CA THR A 385 -14.41 -8.05 -1.65
C THR A 385 -15.52 -7.15 -2.13
N LEU A 386 -16.66 -7.74 -2.48
CA LEU A 386 -17.92 -7.02 -2.67
C LEU A 386 -18.72 -7.03 -1.37
N VAL A 387 -19.24 -5.87 -0.99
CA VAL A 387 -20.07 -5.68 0.20
C VAL A 387 -21.51 -5.52 -0.25
N THR A 388 -22.37 -6.45 0.17
CA THR A 388 -23.82 -6.35 -0.07
C THR A 388 -24.47 -5.71 1.14
N TRP A 389 -25.15 -4.57 0.96
CA TRP A 389 -25.72 -3.82 2.09
C TRP A 389 -27.10 -4.29 2.55
N GLY A 390 -27.91 -4.88 1.65
CA GLY A 390 -29.27 -5.32 1.96
C GLY A 390 -30.27 -4.17 2.17
N ASP A 391 -31.56 -4.47 1.99
CA ASP A 391 -32.65 -3.49 2.15
C ASP A 391 -33.09 -3.30 3.62
N GLU A 392 -32.86 -4.30 4.47
CA GLU A 392 -33.23 -4.24 5.89
C GLU A 392 -32.09 -3.58 6.69
N GLN A 393 -32.42 -2.56 7.48
CA GLN A 393 -31.46 -1.82 8.30
C GLN A 393 -32.00 -1.64 9.73
N PRO A 394 -31.13 -1.38 10.73
CA PRO A 394 -31.58 -1.08 12.09
C PRO A 394 -32.55 0.11 12.15
N SER A 395 -33.44 0.10 13.14
CA SER A 395 -34.34 1.22 13.41
C SER A 395 -33.56 2.54 13.57
N GLY A 396 -33.95 3.56 12.80
CA GLY A 396 -33.25 4.85 12.79
C GLY A 396 -32.04 4.93 11.86
N VAL A 397 -31.75 3.89 11.07
CA VAL A 397 -30.70 3.88 10.05
C VAL A 397 -31.34 3.92 8.67
N GLY A 398 -31.01 4.97 7.89
CA GLY A 398 -31.47 5.12 6.52
C GLY A 398 -31.31 6.56 6.01
N PRO A 399 -31.45 6.79 4.69
CA PRO A 399 -31.33 8.13 4.11
C PRO A 399 -32.35 9.13 4.70
N GLU A 400 -33.52 8.65 5.13
CA GLU A 400 -34.54 9.45 5.80
C GLU A 400 -34.15 9.95 7.21
N HIS A 401 -33.07 9.40 7.75
CA HIS A 401 -32.51 9.74 9.06
C HIS A 401 -31.18 10.51 8.97
N ASP A 402 -30.78 10.92 7.76
CA ASP A 402 -29.46 11.51 7.48
C ASP A 402 -28.33 10.61 7.99
N SER A 403 -28.52 9.29 7.93
CA SER A 403 -27.55 8.33 8.43
C SER A 403 -26.29 8.34 7.59
N ALA A 404 -25.16 8.35 8.28
CA ALA A 404 -23.86 8.29 7.65
C ALA A 404 -23.51 6.87 7.16
N PRO A 405 -22.58 6.72 6.20
CA PRO A 405 -22.26 5.43 5.59
C PRO A 405 -21.89 4.31 6.59
N TRP A 406 -21.17 4.66 7.67
CA TRP A 406 -20.74 3.71 8.70
C TRP A 406 -21.87 3.25 9.66
N GLU A 407 -23.06 3.86 9.58
CA GLU A 407 -24.21 3.49 10.40
C GLU A 407 -24.97 2.29 9.82
N TYR A 408 -24.81 2.05 8.52
CA TYR A 408 -25.41 0.92 7.83
C TYR A 408 -24.74 -0.39 8.24
N VAL A 409 -25.52 -1.47 8.14
CA VAL A 409 -25.07 -2.82 8.39
C VAL A 409 -25.11 -3.59 7.08
N PRO A 410 -23.98 -4.16 6.61
CA PRO A 410 -24.00 -5.05 5.46
C PRO A 410 -24.79 -6.33 5.73
N GLU A 411 -25.41 -6.89 4.68
CA GLU A 411 -25.98 -8.23 4.69
C GLU A 411 -24.90 -9.31 4.56
N GLY A 412 -23.83 -9.04 3.81
CA GLY A 412 -22.76 -10.02 3.60
C GLY A 412 -21.62 -9.51 2.73
N TYR A 413 -20.63 -10.39 2.52
CA TYR A 413 -19.40 -10.13 1.79
C TYR A 413 -19.13 -11.26 0.79
N ASP A 414 -18.88 -10.94 -0.47
CA ASP A 414 -18.37 -11.89 -1.46
C ASP A 414 -16.87 -11.67 -1.64
N VAL A 415 -16.07 -12.66 -1.24
CA VAL A 415 -14.61 -12.59 -1.21
C VAL A 415 -14.02 -13.46 -2.31
N ARG A 416 -13.11 -12.89 -3.12
CA ARG A 416 -12.33 -13.61 -4.12
C ARG A 416 -10.84 -13.41 -3.90
N ILE A 417 -10.08 -14.49 -4.02
CA ILE A 417 -8.62 -14.48 -3.85
C ILE A 417 -7.98 -15.24 -4.99
N HIS A 418 -7.02 -14.59 -5.65
CA HIS A 418 -6.14 -15.27 -6.61
C HIS A 418 -4.76 -15.43 -6.01
N GLU A 419 -4.19 -16.63 -6.14
CA GLU A 419 -2.82 -16.97 -5.77
C GLU A 419 -2.03 -17.20 -7.06
N ASP A 420 -0.96 -16.44 -7.28
CA ASP A 420 -0.14 -16.50 -8.49
C ASP A 420 -0.96 -16.45 -9.80
N GLY A 421 -2.09 -15.75 -9.75
CA GLY A 421 -3.04 -15.58 -10.85
C GLY A 421 -4.11 -16.67 -10.98
N GLU A 422 -4.10 -17.71 -10.14
CA GLU A 422 -5.13 -18.74 -10.08
C GLU A 422 -6.12 -18.45 -8.95
N GLN A 423 -7.42 -18.45 -9.25
CA GLN A 423 -8.46 -18.24 -8.24
C GLN A 423 -8.51 -19.43 -7.27
N ILE A 424 -8.27 -19.16 -5.99
CA ILE A 424 -8.28 -20.18 -4.91
C ILE A 424 -9.46 -20.00 -3.94
N VAL A 425 -10.06 -18.82 -3.89
CA VAL A 425 -11.23 -18.51 -3.05
C VAL A 425 -12.28 -17.78 -3.88
N ASP A 426 -13.53 -18.18 -3.70
CA ASP A 426 -14.75 -17.54 -4.18
C ASP A 426 -15.86 -17.92 -3.20
N ALA A 427 -16.07 -17.06 -2.21
CA ALA A 427 -16.82 -17.38 -1.02
C ALA A 427 -17.77 -16.25 -0.64
N HIS A 428 -18.97 -16.62 -0.21
CA HIS A 428 -19.94 -15.70 0.38
C HIS A 428 -19.92 -15.84 1.90
N LEU A 429 -19.74 -14.72 2.60
CA LEU A 429 -19.74 -14.60 4.06
C LEU A 429 -20.97 -13.79 4.51
N PRO A 430 -22.03 -14.43 5.03
CA PRO A 430 -23.17 -13.69 5.56
C PRO A 430 -22.78 -12.92 6.82
N ASN A 431 -23.17 -11.65 6.91
CA ASN A 431 -22.81 -10.77 8.02
C ASN A 431 -23.63 -11.02 9.28
N TYR A 432 -24.69 -11.83 9.22
CA TYR A 432 -25.45 -12.26 10.38
C TYR A 432 -26.15 -13.60 10.09
N PRO A 433 -26.59 -14.34 11.13
CA PRO A 433 -27.26 -15.62 10.94
C PRO A 433 -28.52 -15.50 10.07
N GLU A 434 -28.80 -16.55 9.29
CA GLU A 434 -30.04 -16.63 8.50
C GLU A 434 -31.26 -16.43 9.40
N GLY A 435 -32.10 -15.44 9.04
CA GLY A 435 -33.31 -15.10 9.79
C GLY A 435 -33.10 -14.22 11.01
N ALA A 436 -31.89 -13.69 11.25
CA ALA A 436 -31.67 -12.60 12.19
C ALA A 436 -32.51 -11.36 11.76
N ARG A 437 -32.91 -10.55 12.75
CA ARG A 437 -33.63 -9.30 12.53
C ARG A 437 -33.02 -8.22 13.40
N PHE A 438 -33.02 -6.99 12.91
CA PHE A 438 -32.61 -5.87 13.74
C PHE A 438 -33.65 -5.62 14.84
N PRO A 439 -33.21 -5.30 16.06
CA PRO A 439 -34.13 -4.86 17.11
C PRO A 439 -34.81 -3.53 16.73
N ASP A 440 -36.07 -3.38 17.15
CA ASP A 440 -36.93 -2.20 16.90
C ASP A 440 -36.47 -0.93 17.63
#